data_AF-A0A954UEP0-F1
#
_entry.id   AF-A0A954UEP0-F1
#
_cell.length_a   1.000
_cell.length_b   1.000
_cell.length_c   1.000
_cell.angle_alpha   90.00
_cell.angle_beta   90.00
_cell.angle_gamma   90.00
#
_symmetry.space_group_name_H-M   'P 1'
#
loop_
_entity.id
_entity.type
_entity.pdbx_description
1 polymer ?
#
loop_
_entity_poly.entity_id
_entity_poly.type
_entity_poly.pdbx_seq_one_letter_code
_entity_poly.pdbx_strand_id
1 'polypeptide(L)'
;MSHTIYENPLISRYASRAMAELWGDQRKHSTWRRLWVALAEAEHELGLNVTREQVEELRSQVDNIDFEAAAAHERELRHDVMAHVHAFRDV
;
A
#
# COMPACT_ATOMS: atom_id res chain seq x y z
N MET A 1 13.00 13.36 -20.02
CA MET A 1 12.58 11.95 -20.13
C MET A 1 13.65 11.20 -20.87
N SER A 2 14.03 10.02 -20.39
CA SER A 2 15.08 9.22 -21.06
C SER A 2 14.49 8.61 -22.33
N HIS A 3 15.13 8.81 -23.49
CA HIS A 3 14.70 8.17 -24.74
C HIS A 3 15.19 6.72 -24.89
N THR A 4 15.89 6.19 -23.89
CA THR A 4 16.44 4.82 -23.92
C THR A 4 15.55 3.78 -23.23
N ILE A 5 14.60 4.23 -22.40
CA ILE A 5 13.69 3.35 -21.64
C ILE A 5 12.29 3.46 -22.24
N TYR A 6 11.62 2.33 -22.39
CA TYR A 6 10.22 2.30 -22.84
C TYR A 6 9.34 3.10 -21.87
N GLU A 7 8.53 3.99 -22.44
CA GLU A 7 7.48 4.70 -21.72
C GLU A 7 6.11 4.30 -22.29
N ASN A 8 5.14 4.04 -21.40
CA ASN A 8 3.80 3.68 -21.84
C ASN A 8 3.01 4.95 -22.22
N PRO A 9 2.65 5.15 -23.51
CA PRO A 9 1.98 6.37 -23.95
C PRO A 9 0.55 6.51 -23.40
N LEU A 10 -0.05 5.41 -22.93
CA LEU A 10 -1.32 5.50 -22.20
C LEU A 10 -1.17 6.37 -20.96
N ILE A 11 -0.06 6.25 -20.24
CA ILE A 11 0.18 7.03 -19.01
C ILE A 11 0.79 8.40 -19.33
N SER A 12 1.76 8.48 -20.26
CA SER A 12 2.50 9.72 -20.49
C SER A 12 1.82 10.72 -21.43
N ARG A 13 0.84 10.29 -22.24
CA ARG A 13 0.23 11.15 -23.28
C ARG A 13 -1.30 11.10 -23.35
N TYR A 14 -1.91 9.92 -23.22
CA TYR A 14 -3.32 9.75 -23.60
C TYR A 14 -4.31 9.77 -22.42
N ALA A 15 -4.00 9.11 -21.31
CA ALA A 15 -4.92 9.05 -20.17
C ALA A 15 -4.98 10.38 -19.42
N SER A 16 -6.12 10.64 -18.79
CA SER A 16 -6.22 11.72 -17.82
C SER A 16 -5.36 11.42 -16.60
N ARG A 17 -4.88 12.48 -15.94
CA ARG A 17 -4.12 12.36 -14.68
C ARG A 17 -4.86 11.54 -13.63
N ALA A 18 -6.16 11.77 -13.47
CA ALA A 18 -6.98 11.05 -12.50
C ALA A 18 -7.02 9.53 -12.77
N MET A 19 -7.08 9.11 -14.04
CA MET A 19 -7.04 7.69 -14.39
C MET A 19 -5.65 7.10 -14.16
N ALA A 20 -4.59 7.82 -14.49
CA ALA A 20 -3.22 7.36 -14.22
C ALA A 20 -2.97 7.16 -12.72
N GLU A 21 -3.39 8.13 -11.88
CA GLU A 21 -3.26 8.06 -10.42
C GLU A 21 -4.11 6.93 -9.80
N LEU A 22 -5.25 6.58 -10.41
CA LEU A 22 -6.10 5.46 -9.96
C LEU A 22 -5.38 4.10 -10.04
N TRP A 23 -4.51 3.93 -11.04
CA TRP A 23 -3.72 2.71 -11.25
C TRP A 23 -2.31 2.79 -10.68
N GLY A 24 -1.96 3.88 -9.99
CA GLY A 24 -0.64 4.06 -9.39
C GLY A 24 -0.45 3.26 -8.09
N ASP A 25 0.81 2.99 -7.76
CA ASP A 25 1.19 2.18 -6.59
C ASP A 25 0.69 2.78 -5.28
N GLN A 26 0.73 4.11 -5.13
CA GLN A 26 0.17 4.81 -3.95
C GLN A 26 -1.31 4.44 -3.75
N ARG A 27 -2.11 4.42 -4.82
CA ARG A 27 -3.53 4.05 -4.74
C ARG A 27 -3.69 2.58 -4.39
N LYS A 28 -2.97 1.69 -5.06
CA LYS A 28 -3.00 0.24 -4.80
C LYS A 28 -2.68 -0.08 -3.33
N HIS A 29 -1.52 0.36 -2.85
CA HIS A 29 -1.01 -0.06 -1.54
C HIS A 29 -1.70 0.66 -0.37
N SER A 30 -2.11 1.92 -0.53
CA SER A 30 -2.98 2.56 0.47
C SER A 30 -4.36 1.87 0.53
N THR A 31 -4.86 1.34 -0.59
CA THR A 31 -6.11 0.57 -0.60
C THR A 31 -5.95 -0.78 0.11
N TRP A 32 -4.81 -1.47 -0.05
CA TRP A 32 -4.49 -2.66 0.75
C TRP A 32 -4.48 -2.36 2.24
N ARG A 33 -3.85 -1.26 2.67
CA ARG A 33 -3.85 -0.82 4.07
C ARG A 33 -5.25 -0.52 4.59
N ARG A 34 -6.12 0.12 3.79
CA ARG A 34 -7.54 0.31 4.14
C ARG A 34 -8.28 -1.01 4.33
N LEU A 35 -7.99 -2.04 3.51
CA LEU A 35 -8.57 -3.37 3.68
C LEU A 35 -8.07 -4.05 4.96
N TRP A 36 -6.79 -3.91 5.31
CA TRP A 36 -6.26 -4.42 6.58
C TRP A 36 -6.83 -3.71 7.80
N VAL A 37 -7.02 -2.39 7.73
CA VAL A 37 -7.71 -1.63 8.78
C VAL A 37 -9.15 -2.13 8.94
N ALA A 38 -9.90 -2.29 7.84
CA ALA A 38 -11.26 -2.81 7.88
C ALA A 38 -11.34 -4.24 8.44
N LEU A 39 -10.34 -5.07 8.15
CA LEU A 39 -10.21 -6.41 8.74
C LEU A 39 -9.99 -6.30 10.26
N ALA A 40 -9.02 -5.51 10.71
CA ALA A 40 -8.71 -5.33 12.12
C ALA A 40 -9.88 -4.72 12.91
N GLU A 41 -10.61 -3.78 12.31
CA GLU A 41 -11.87 -3.23 12.85
C GLU A 41 -12.90 -4.35 13.10
N ALA A 42 -13.17 -5.18 12.08
CA ALA A 42 -14.12 -6.28 12.18
C ALA A 42 -13.67 -7.34 13.20
N GLU A 43 -12.39 -7.67 13.24
CA GLU A 43 -11.82 -8.62 14.20
C GLU A 43 -12.00 -8.13 15.65
N HIS A 44 -11.73 -6.85 15.90
CA HIS A 44 -11.97 -6.21 17.20
C HIS A 44 -13.46 -6.25 17.59
N GLU A 45 -14.37 -5.92 16.67
CA GLU A 45 -15.82 -5.96 16.91
C GLU A 45 -16.35 -7.37 17.21
N LEU A 46 -15.71 -8.40 16.64
CA LEU A 46 -16.01 -9.81 16.91
C LEU A 46 -15.38 -10.33 18.21
N GLY A 47 -14.64 -9.50 18.94
CA GLY A 47 -14.03 -9.85 20.22
C GLY A 47 -12.71 -10.62 20.12
N LEU A 48 -12.04 -10.60 18.96
CA LEU A 48 -10.66 -11.08 18.86
C LEU A 48 -9.70 -10.13 19.60
N ASN A 49 -8.50 -10.62 19.89
CA ASN A 49 -7.48 -9.87 20.62
C ASN A 49 -6.77 -8.83 19.72
N VAL A 50 -7.54 -7.87 19.22
CA VAL A 50 -7.10 -6.67 18.51
C VAL A 50 -7.59 -5.48 19.31
N THR A 51 -6.69 -4.58 19.72
CA THR A 51 -7.11 -3.43 20.54
C THR A 51 -7.59 -2.27 19.68
N ARG A 52 -8.41 -1.38 20.26
CA ARG A 52 -8.86 -0.18 19.55
C ARG A 52 -7.68 0.72 19.19
N GLU A 53 -6.68 0.81 20.05
CA GLU A 53 -5.46 1.60 19.83
C GLU A 53 -4.68 1.09 18.62
N GLN A 54 -4.55 -0.23 18.44
CA GLN A 54 -3.90 -0.82 17.26
C GLN A 54 -4.64 -0.48 15.97
N VAL A 55 -5.98 -0.53 15.99
CA VAL A 55 -6.79 -0.15 14.83
C VAL A 55 -6.60 1.31 14.44
N GLU A 56 -6.59 2.22 15.43
CA GLU A 56 -6.40 3.65 15.17
C GLU A 56 -4.96 3.98 14.72
N GLU A 57 -3.95 3.27 15.24
CA GLU A 57 -2.58 3.37 14.74
C GLU A 57 -2.51 2.99 13.25
N LEU A 58 -3.05 1.82 12.87
CA LEU A 58 -3.11 1.39 11.48
C LEU A 58 -3.85 2.40 10.60
N ARG A 59 -4.98 2.95 11.09
CA ARG A 59 -5.76 3.97 10.35
C ARG A 59 -4.93 5.22 10.08
N SER A 60 -4.14 5.67 11.04
CA SER A 60 -3.32 6.88 10.92
C SER A 60 -2.18 6.75 9.89
N GLN A 61 -1.75 5.52 9.60
CA GLN A 61 -0.62 5.24 8.72
C GLN A 61 -1.02 4.72 7.32
N VAL A 62 -2.31 4.76 6.95
CA VAL A 62 -2.81 4.22 5.68
C VAL A 62 -2.12 4.80 4.44
N ASP A 63 -1.83 6.10 4.45
CA ASP A 63 -1.23 6.80 3.30
C ASP A 63 0.30 6.99 3.45
N ASN A 64 0.89 6.62 4.59
CA ASN A 64 2.33 6.75 4.88
C ASN A 64 3.11 5.50 4.45
N ILE A 65 3.35 5.35 3.15
CA ILE A 65 3.94 4.14 2.58
C ILE A 65 5.44 4.35 2.33
N ASP A 66 6.28 3.59 3.05
CA ASP A 66 7.70 3.47 2.75
C ASP A 66 7.91 2.42 1.63
N PHE A 67 8.04 2.91 0.40
CA PHE A 67 8.29 2.06 -0.77
C PHE A 67 9.70 1.48 -0.80
N GLU A 68 10.68 2.10 -0.14
CA GLU A 68 12.05 1.58 -0.07
C GLU A 68 12.11 0.38 0.87
N ALA A 69 11.48 0.48 2.03
CA ALA A 69 11.31 -0.64 2.96
C ALA A 69 10.53 -1.79 2.32
N ALA A 70 9.41 -1.50 1.63
CA ALA A 70 8.64 -2.52 0.93
C ALA A 70 9.48 -3.24 -0.14
N ALA A 71 10.26 -2.51 -0.94
CA ALA A 71 11.14 -3.11 -1.95
C ALA A 71 12.28 -3.94 -1.34
N ALA A 72 12.82 -3.52 -0.19
CA ALA A 72 13.81 -4.29 0.56
C ALA A 72 13.22 -5.62 1.06
N HIS A 73 12.07 -5.57 1.74
CA HIS A 73 11.36 -6.77 2.19
C HIS A 73 10.97 -7.68 1.02
N GLU A 74 10.53 -7.14 -0.12
CA GLU A 74 10.15 -7.94 -1.29
C GLU A 74 11.36 -8.69 -1.89
N ARG A 75 12.53 -8.07 -1.90
CA ARG A 75 13.77 -8.73 -2.37
C ARG A 75 14.14 -9.93 -1.50
N GLU A 76 13.90 -9.85 -0.19
CA GLU A 76 14.19 -10.91 0.76
C GLU A 76 13.12 -12.00 0.74
N LEU A 77 11.86 -11.62 0.85
CA LEU A 77 10.71 -12.52 1.00
C LEU A 77 10.23 -13.11 -0.33
N ARG A 78 10.54 -12.45 -1.45
CA ARG A 78 10.03 -12.78 -2.79
C ARG A 78 8.50 -12.78 -2.87
N HIS A 79 7.86 -11.95 -2.04
CA HIS A 79 6.41 -11.87 -1.92
C HIS A 79 5.97 -10.43 -1.58
N ASP A 80 5.27 -9.78 -2.50
CA ASP A 80 4.86 -8.37 -2.43
C ASP A 80 3.88 -8.08 -1.29
N VAL A 81 2.82 -8.90 -1.13
CA VAL A 81 1.85 -8.74 -0.03
C VAL A 81 2.55 -8.81 1.31
N MET A 82 3.39 -9.83 1.54
CA MET A 82 4.11 -9.97 2.81
C MET A 82 5.10 -8.82 3.02
N ALA A 83 5.80 -8.39 1.97
CA ALA A 83 6.68 -7.23 2.05
C ALA A 83 5.94 -5.96 2.51
N HIS A 84 4.74 -5.72 1.99
CA HIS A 84 3.91 -4.60 2.44
C HIS A 84 3.32 -4.78 3.84
N VAL A 85 3.10 -6.01 4.31
CA VAL A 85 2.74 -6.27 5.72
C VAL A 85 3.90 -5.90 6.66
N HIS A 86 5.13 -6.33 6.33
CA HIS A 86 6.32 -5.97 7.10
C HIS A 86 6.58 -4.46 7.05
N ALA A 87 6.56 -3.86 5.85
CA ALA A 87 6.74 -2.43 5.70
C ALA A 87 5.63 -1.59 6.37
N PHE A 88 4.42 -2.12 6.58
CA PHE A 88 3.37 -1.39 7.30
C PHE A 88 3.55 -1.44 8.82
N ARG A 89 4.16 -2.51 9.33
CA ARG A 89 4.55 -2.62 10.75
C ARG A 89 5.70 -1.67 11.11
N ASP A 90 6.57 -1.36 10.17
CA ASP A 90 7.80 -0.59 10.41
C ASP A 90 7.58 0.94 10.46
N VAL A 91 6.36 1.43 10.18
CA VAL A 91 5.98 2.85 10.14
C VAL A 91 5.03 3.22 11.26
#